data_AF-H9FMG6-F1
#
_entry.id   AF-H9FMG6-F1
#
_cell.length_a   1.000
_cell.length_b   1.000
_cell.length_c   1.000
_cell.angle_alpha   90.00
_cell.angle_beta   90.00
_cell.angle_gamma   90.00
#
_symmetry.space_group_name_H-M   'P 1'
#
loop_
_entity.id
_entity.type
_entity.pdbx_description
1 polymer ?
#
loop_
_entity_poly.entity_id
_entity_poly.type
_entity_poly.pdbx_seq_one_letter_code
_entity_poly.pdbx_strand_id
1 'polypeptide(L)'
;RNVQSVSIVDTELKVKDSQPIDLSACTVALHIFQLNEDGPSSENLEEETENIIAANHWVLPAAEFHGLWDSLVYDVEVKSHLLDYVMTTLLFSDKNVNSNLITWNRVVLLHGPPGTGK
;
A
#
# COMPACT_ATOMS: atom_id res chain seq x y z
N ARG A 1 8.03 -25.10 -9.12
CA ARG A 1 8.84 -24.02 -8.50
C ARG A 1 7.83 -22.97 -8.05
N ASN A 2 7.71 -22.72 -6.75
CA ASN A 2 6.51 -22.08 -6.17
C ASN A 2 6.66 -20.57 -5.89
N VAL A 3 7.85 -20.01 -6.16
CA VAL A 3 8.19 -18.61 -5.88
C VAL A 3 8.75 -17.99 -7.14
N GLN A 4 8.21 -16.84 -7.53
CA GLN A 4 8.65 -16.08 -8.69
C GLN A 4 9.81 -15.14 -8.36
N SER A 5 9.69 -14.36 -7.29
CA SER A 5 10.69 -13.39 -6.85
C SER A 5 10.69 -13.25 -5.32
N VAL A 6 11.79 -12.72 -4.78
CA VAL A 6 11.93 -12.31 -3.38
C VAL A 6 12.59 -10.93 -3.38
N SER A 7 12.00 -9.96 -2.69
CA SER A 7 12.51 -8.60 -2.56
C SER A 7 12.70 -8.22 -1.09
N ILE A 8 13.70 -7.37 -0.83
CA ILE A 8 13.91 -6.71 0.46
C ILE A 8 13.41 -5.28 0.27
N VAL A 9 12.29 -4.94 0.92
CA VAL A 9 11.54 -3.71 0.60
C VAL A 9 11.71 -2.60 1.63
N ASP A 10 11.88 -2.94 2.91
CA ASP A 10 12.05 -1.97 3.98
C ASP A 10 13.10 -2.46 4.99
N THR A 11 13.82 -1.51 5.57
CA THR A 11 14.66 -1.76 6.75
C THR A 11 14.43 -0.64 7.75
N GLU A 12 14.10 -0.95 9.01
CA GLU A 12 14.08 0.04 10.11
C GLU A 12 15.50 0.57 10.46
N LEU A 13 16.51 0.08 9.75
CA LEU A 13 17.90 0.48 9.91
C LEU A 13 18.09 1.92 9.45
N LYS A 14 18.25 2.83 10.40
CA LYS A 14 18.59 4.25 10.17
C LYS A 14 20.06 4.44 9.81
N VAL A 15 20.60 3.62 8.91
CA VAL A 15 22.02 3.64 8.55
C VAL A 15 22.18 4.42 7.26
N LYS A 16 23.01 5.46 7.29
CA LYS A 16 23.25 6.34 6.13
C LYS A 16 24.12 5.71 5.05
N ASP A 17 24.88 4.67 5.41
CA ASP A 17 25.84 4.00 4.54
C ASP A 17 25.42 2.55 4.25
N SER A 18 25.76 2.06 3.06
CA SER A 18 25.53 0.67 2.68
C SER A 18 26.35 -0.25 3.58
N GLN A 19 25.67 -1.11 4.34
CA GLN A 19 26.29 -2.10 5.20
C GLN A 19 25.66 -3.48 4.99
N PRO A 20 26.42 -4.57 5.16
CA PRO A 20 25.85 -5.91 5.16
C PRO A 20 24.88 -6.08 6.33
N ILE A 21 23.72 -6.66 6.05
CA ILE A 21 22.71 -6.99 7.06
C ILE A 21 22.76 -8.49 7.30
N ASP A 22 23.00 -8.89 8.55
CA ASP A 22 22.89 -10.29 8.95
C ASP A 22 21.43 -10.64 9.24
N LEU A 23 20.80 -11.36 8.31
CA LEU A 23 19.41 -11.80 8.42
C LEU A 23 19.18 -12.77 9.59
N SER A 24 20.23 -13.42 10.11
CA SER A 24 20.12 -14.32 11.27
C SER A 24 20.07 -13.56 12.60
N ALA A 25 20.53 -12.30 12.61
CA ALA A 25 20.58 -11.44 13.78
C ALA A 25 19.37 -10.49 13.88
N CYS A 26 18.42 -10.56 12.95
CA CYS A 26 17.22 -9.72 12.95
C CYS A 26 15.93 -10.55 12.85
N THR A 27 14.82 -9.95 13.26
CA THR A 27 13.49 -10.52 13.04
C THR A 27 13.12 -10.37 11.57
N VAL A 28 13.07 -11.48 10.84
CA VAL A 28 12.65 -11.49 9.43
C VAL A 28 11.13 -11.61 9.33
N ALA A 29 10.47 -10.54 8.90
CA ALA A 29 9.05 -10.56 8.57
C ALA A 29 8.87 -11.00 7.10
N LEU A 30 8.26 -12.17 6.89
CA LEU A 30 7.98 -12.70 5.56
C LEU A 30 6.52 -12.44 5.17
N HIS A 31 6.32 -11.68 4.09
CA HIS A 31 5.01 -11.40 3.51
C HIS A 31 4.87 -12.17 2.19
N ILE A 32 4.17 -13.29 2.21
CA ILE A 32 3.94 -14.14 1.04
C ILE A 32 2.58 -13.77 0.44
N PHE A 33 2.54 -13.49 -0.86
CA PHE A 33 1.31 -13.22 -1.58
C PHE A 33 1.32 -13.88 -2.95
N GLN A 34 0.13 -14.03 -3.53
CA GLN A 34 -0.08 -14.44 -4.91
C GLN A 34 -0.87 -13.34 -5.61
N LEU A 35 -0.40 -12.91 -6.78
CA LEU A 35 -1.07 -11.89 -7.56
C LEU A 35 -2.38 -12.45 -8.13
N ASN A 36 -3.43 -11.64 -8.06
CA ASN A 36 -4.63 -11.88 -8.81
C ASN A 36 -4.46 -11.33 -10.23
N GLU A 37 -4.61 -12.20 -11.22
CA GLU A 37 -4.53 -11.88 -12.65
C GLU A 37 -5.88 -11.39 -13.21
N ASP A 38 -6.95 -11.48 -12.42
CA ASP A 38 -8.24 -10.90 -12.76
C ASP A 38 -8.09 -9.37 -12.79
N GLY A 39 -8.39 -8.77 -13.94
CA GLY A 39 -8.44 -7.32 -14.10
C GLY A 39 -9.62 -6.69 -13.35
N PRO A 40 -9.85 -5.37 -13.49
CA PRO A 40 -10.94 -4.69 -12.80
C PRO A 40 -12.31 -5.26 -13.17
N SER A 41 -13.13 -5.53 -12.16
CA SER A 41 -14.57 -5.68 -12.34
C SER A 41 -15.24 -4.31 -12.34
N SER A 42 -16.18 -4.07 -13.26
CA SER A 42 -16.99 -2.84 -13.24
C SER A 42 -18.15 -2.98 -12.27
N GLU A 43 -18.30 -2.02 -11.38
CA GLU A 43 -19.55 -1.79 -10.65
C GLU A 43 -20.40 -0.81 -11.43
N ASN A 44 -21.59 -1.26 -11.83
CA ASN A 44 -22.50 -0.50 -12.68
C ASN A 44 -23.67 0.02 -11.85
N LEU A 45 -24.15 1.22 -12.17
CA LEU A 45 -25.46 1.68 -11.74
C LEU A 45 -26.50 1.07 -12.67
N GLU A 46 -27.46 0.35 -12.11
CA GLU A 46 -28.60 -0.19 -12.85
C GLU A 46 -29.61 0.94 -13.08
N GLU A 47 -29.61 1.54 -14.28
CA GLU A 47 -30.69 2.41 -14.76
C GLU A 47 -31.48 1.71 -15.87
N GLU A 48 -32.77 2.05 -16.02
CA GLU A 48 -33.72 1.36 -16.91
C GLU A 48 -33.29 1.34 -18.40
N THR A 49 -32.40 2.24 -18.81
CA THR A 49 -32.01 2.42 -20.21
C THR A 49 -30.54 2.16 -20.52
N GLU A 50 -29.62 2.26 -19.54
CA GLU A 50 -28.18 2.15 -19.78
C GLU A 50 -27.42 1.59 -18.57
N ASN A 51 -26.39 0.76 -18.82
CA ASN A 51 -25.43 0.33 -17.81
C ASN A 51 -24.28 1.34 -17.74
N ILE A 52 -24.26 2.18 -16.70
CA ILE A 52 -23.21 3.18 -16.48
C ILE A 52 -22.18 2.61 -15.50
N ILE A 53 -20.92 2.49 -15.92
CA ILE A 53 -19.81 2.11 -15.04
C ILE A 53 -19.59 3.23 -14.03
N ALA A 54 -19.83 2.96 -12.75
CA ALA A 54 -19.67 3.94 -11.67
C ALA A 54 -18.34 3.78 -10.92
N ALA A 55 -17.85 2.54 -10.81
CA ALA A 55 -16.57 2.27 -10.17
C ALA A 55 -15.87 1.08 -10.82
N ASN A 56 -14.55 1.10 -10.70
CA ASN A 56 -13.71 -0.06 -10.96
C ASN A 56 -13.35 -0.70 -9.61
N HIS A 57 -13.42 -2.02 -9.55
CA HIS A 57 -13.11 -2.80 -8.36
C HIS A 57 -12.01 -3.82 -8.68
N TRP A 58 -11.00 -3.88 -7.81
CA TRP A 58 -9.89 -4.82 -7.91
C TRP A 58 -9.80 -5.66 -6.65
N VAL A 59 -9.53 -6.96 -6.83
CA VAL A 59 -9.17 -7.85 -5.72
C VAL A 59 -7.68 -7.73 -5.46
N LEU A 60 -7.30 -7.43 -4.22
CA LEU A 60 -5.90 -7.29 -3.84
C LEU A 60 -5.28 -8.62 -3.37
N PRO A 61 -3.98 -8.86 -3.66
CA PRO A 61 -3.08 -8.02 -4.44
C PRO A 61 -3.25 -8.26 -5.95
N ALA A 62 -3.53 -7.21 -6.72
CA ALA A 62 -3.75 -7.29 -8.16
C ALA A 62 -2.43 -7.24 -8.95
N ALA A 63 -2.31 -8.05 -10.01
CA ALA A 63 -1.14 -8.10 -10.88
C ALA A 63 -0.84 -6.73 -11.53
N GLU A 64 -1.88 -5.96 -11.87
CA GLU A 64 -1.77 -4.61 -12.45
C GLU A 64 -1.01 -3.61 -11.56
N PHE A 65 -0.99 -3.83 -10.24
CA PHE A 65 -0.31 -2.94 -9.29
C PHE A 65 1.08 -3.46 -8.88
N HIS A 66 1.50 -4.63 -9.37
CA HIS A 66 2.80 -5.19 -9.03
C HIS A 66 3.94 -4.31 -9.53
N GLY A 67 4.85 -3.92 -8.62
CA GLY A 67 5.99 -3.03 -8.92
C GLY A 67 5.64 -1.54 -9.05
N LEU A 68 4.35 -1.16 -9.00
CA LEU A 68 3.93 0.23 -9.14
C LEU A 68 4.52 1.10 -8.01
N TRP A 69 4.53 0.58 -6.78
CA TRP A 69 5.08 1.27 -5.61
C TRP A 69 6.55 1.67 -5.78
N ASP A 70 7.37 0.77 -6.33
CA ASP A 70 8.80 1.02 -6.55
C ASP A 70 9.04 1.98 -7.71
N SER A 71 8.15 1.99 -8.71
CA SER A 71 8.22 2.90 -9.85
C SER A 71 7.97 4.37 -9.50
N LEU A 72 7.24 4.63 -8.41
CA LEU A 72 6.97 5.97 -7.92
C LEU A 72 8.17 6.50 -7.13
N VAL A 73 8.84 7.52 -7.68
CA VAL A 73 9.99 8.18 -7.06
C VAL A 73 9.60 9.60 -6.66
N TYR A 74 9.72 9.90 -5.37
CA TYR A 74 9.49 11.24 -4.81
C TYR A 74 10.76 11.69 -4.08
N ASP A 75 11.08 12.99 -4.18
CA ASP A 75 12.25 13.57 -3.50
C ASP A 75 12.11 13.59 -1.97
N VAL A 76 10.86 13.56 -1.49
CA VAL A 76 10.50 13.51 -0.07
C VAL A 76 10.08 12.09 0.27
N GLU A 77 10.30 11.66 1.52
CA GLU A 77 9.90 10.37 2.08
C GLU A 77 8.36 10.19 2.23
N VAL A 78 7.59 10.66 1.24
CA VAL A 78 6.12 10.60 1.22
C VAL A 78 5.64 9.16 1.30
N LYS A 79 6.31 8.23 0.61
CA LYS A 79 5.98 6.79 0.63
C LYS A 79 6.04 6.21 2.04
N SER A 80 7.17 6.43 2.73
CA SER A 80 7.37 5.94 4.10
C SER A 80 6.40 6.58 5.08
N HIS A 81 6.26 7.92 5.05
CA HIS A 81 5.30 8.61 5.92
C HIS A 81 3.85 8.17 5.72
N LEU A 82 3.45 7.91 4.46
CA LEU A 82 2.11 7.42 4.15
C LEU A 82 1.90 6.00 4.69
N LEU A 83 2.89 5.12 4.52
CA LEU A 83 2.83 3.75 5.02
C LEU A 83 2.77 3.72 6.56
N ASP A 84 3.63 4.49 7.23
CA ASP A 84 3.66 4.62 8.69
C ASP A 84 2.32 5.13 9.24
N TYR A 85 1.72 6.12 8.56
CA TYR A 85 0.42 6.65 8.93
C TYR A 85 -0.68 5.57 8.86
N VAL A 86 -0.75 4.82 7.76
CA VAL A 86 -1.75 3.75 7.58
C VAL A 86 -1.50 2.61 8.58
N MET A 87 -0.25 2.21 8.80
CA MET A 87 0.11 1.16 9.75
C MET A 87 -0.27 1.55 11.19
N THR A 88 0.03 2.79 11.59
CA THR A 88 -0.33 3.32 12.91
C THR A 88 -1.85 3.43 13.06
N THR A 89 -2.55 3.84 11.99
CA THR A 89 -4.02 3.92 11.94
C THR A 89 -4.65 2.54 12.16
N LEU A 90 -4.14 1.50 11.48
CA LEU A 90 -4.58 0.12 11.68
C LEU A 90 -4.28 -0.38 13.09
N LEU A 91 -3.11 -0.06 13.64
CA LEU A 91 -2.72 -0.41 15.00
C LEU A 91 -3.64 0.24 16.04
N PHE A 92 -3.96 1.52 15.91
CA PHE A 92 -4.89 2.22 16.80
C PHE A 92 -6.31 1.63 16.70
N SER A 93 -6.72 1.25 15.50
CA SER A 93 -7.98 0.54 15.29
C SER A 93 -8.00 -0.82 15.99
N ASP A 94 -6.94 -1.62 15.88
CA ASP A 94 -6.79 -2.92 16.54
C ASP A 94 -6.83 -2.80 18.07
N LYS A 95 -6.20 -1.74 18.60
CA LYS A 95 -6.21 -1.44 20.04
C LYS A 95 -7.48 -0.75 20.53
N ASN A 96 -8.47 -0.53 19.66
CA ASN A 96 -9.73 0.14 19.96
C ASN A 96 -9.53 1.48 20.68
N VAL A 97 -8.54 2.27 20.22
CA VAL A 97 -8.22 3.57 20.80
C VAL A 97 -9.41 4.51 20.64
N ASN A 98 -9.81 5.17 21.73
CA ASN A 98 -10.90 6.13 21.72
C ASN A 98 -10.53 7.37 20.90
N SER A 99 -11.19 7.55 19.75
CA SER A 99 -10.95 8.67 18.82
C SER A 99 -11.26 10.04 19.41
N ASN A 100 -12.03 10.12 20.49
CA ASN A 100 -12.29 11.36 21.23
C ASN A 100 -11.12 11.78 22.14
N LEU A 101 -10.25 10.83 22.52
CA LEU A 101 -9.06 11.09 23.34
C LEU A 101 -7.81 11.24 22.48
N ILE A 102 -7.68 10.40 21.46
CA ILE A 102 -6.59 10.45 20.48
C ILE A 102 -7.25 10.53 19.10
N THR A 103 -7.25 11.73 18.52
CA THR A 103 -7.92 11.96 17.23
C THR A 103 -7.15 11.28 16.09
N TRP A 104 -7.83 10.41 15.35
CA TRP A 104 -7.38 9.92 14.06
C TRP A 104 -8.60 9.74 13.15
N ASN A 105 -8.54 10.32 11.95
CA ASN A 105 -9.58 10.20 10.94
C ASN A 105 -9.01 9.29 9.85
N ARG A 106 -9.75 8.26 9.42
CA ARG A 106 -9.34 7.27 8.40
C ARG A 106 -9.24 7.85 6.98
N VAL A 107 -8.69 9.06 6.85
CA VAL A 107 -8.69 9.87 5.63
C VAL A 107 -7.27 10.34 5.36
N VAL A 108 -6.80 10.09 4.14
CA VAL A 108 -5.56 10.63 3.59
C VAL A 108 -5.93 11.53 2.41
N LEU A 109 -5.32 12.72 2.34
CA LEU A 109 -5.48 13.63 1.20
C LEU A 109 -4.13 13.79 0.49
N LEU A 110 -4.06 13.33 -0.76
CA LEU A 110 -2.92 13.56 -1.64
C LEU A 110 -3.29 14.71 -2.61
N HIS A 111 -2.45 15.74 -2.70
CA HIS A 111 -2.69 16.90 -3.58
C HIS A 111 -1.43 17.31 -4.35
N GLY A 112 -1.60 17.91 -5.52
CA GLY A 112 -0.50 18.39 -6.37
C GLY A 112 -0.93 18.58 -7.83
N PRO A 113 -0.03 19.06 -8.71
CA PRO A 113 -0.29 19.20 -10.14
C PRO A 113 -0.79 17.90 -10.82
N PRO A 114 -1.44 17.99 -11.99
CA PRO A 114 -1.77 16.79 -12.77
C PRO A 114 -0.49 16.05 -13.19
N GLY A 115 -0.55 14.71 -13.22
CA GLY A 115 0.57 13.87 -13.67
C GLY A 115 1.64 13.54 -12.61
N THR A 116 1.45 13.89 -11.33
CA THR A 116 2.41 13.59 -10.25
C THR A 116 2.30 12.17 -9.66
N GLY A 117 1.58 11.26 -10.31
CA GLY A 117 1.35 9.90 -9.78
C GLY A 117 0.54 9.84 -8.48
N LYS A 118 -0.41 10.77 -8.30
CA LYS A 118 -1.48 10.62 -7.30
C LYS A 118 -2.52 9.63 -7.78
#